data_AF-A0A2G9XEI2-F1
#
_entry.id   AF-A0A2G9XEI2-F1
#
_cell.length_a   1.000
_cell.length_b   1.000
_cell.length_c   1.000
_cell.angle_alpha   90.00
_cell.angle_beta   90.00
_cell.angle_gamma   90.00
#
_symmetry.space_group_name_H-M   'P 1'
#
loop_
_entity.id
_entity.type
_entity.pdbx_description
1 polymer ?
#
loop_
_entity_poly.entity_id
_entity_poly.type
_entity_poly.pdbx_seq_one_letter_code
_entity_poly.pdbx_strand_id
1 'polypeptide(L)'
;MNRSIEGYGGNTGYKLEYRFHFLLGTIRLGSFQNNSPSIVDLGEAEKAFLAAAKYARHDQPNEAGRSFLAAGWAAYSQGKIPEAEKLTEEAISLYPELGEAYFQLAKILMHRGDPENGLLPLRKAVELDRNYAIKASSDDDFRRYDKQVNSLIQQMHKEMREKSKNALVVLEKNASQLENSHVQEFSSNKYADVTPLKNSINNAKKAAGNNTYYGYLDALSYCEQARDILSKIRQAFFNSAISDVRSKLSNIDSEMRGIKNSDMRATWGWLIAVGVIISFVLSVSQCSNMMDANKRQAQVRQQAFDRMHADLRSKGYRDPGRLTWDQVRQHGYSKEKMPPAEVGSAFGTWFIYLFLGVVISVILGNIANAAQKKSEMSDLEREQSRLKKIEGELGELQINA
;
A
#
# COMPACT_ATOMS: atom_id res chain seq x y z
N MET A 1 17.20 49.65 40.36
CA MET A 1 16.32 49.48 39.19
C MET A 1 16.15 50.77 38.40
N ASN A 2 15.65 51.86 38.99
CA ASN A 2 15.43 53.13 38.28
C ASN A 2 16.68 53.65 37.54
N ARG A 3 17.87 53.61 38.17
CA ARG A 3 19.14 53.96 37.52
C ARG A 3 19.47 53.13 36.27
N SER A 4 19.04 51.86 36.22
CA SER A 4 19.25 51.01 35.04
C SER A 4 18.35 51.42 33.88
N ILE A 5 17.15 51.93 34.17
CA ILE A 5 16.18 52.40 33.17
C ILE A 5 16.54 53.82 32.72
N GLU A 6 16.75 54.74 33.67
CA GLU A 6 16.91 56.17 33.42
C GLU A 6 18.34 56.58 33.06
N GLY A 7 19.32 55.74 33.41
CA GLY A 7 20.74 56.06 33.31
C GLY A 7 21.31 56.67 34.60
N TYR A 8 22.64 56.64 34.72
CA TYR A 8 23.35 57.29 35.83
C TYR A 8 24.79 57.61 35.44
N GLY A 9 25.27 58.81 35.80
CA GLY A 9 26.61 59.30 35.49
C GLY A 9 26.78 59.57 33.99
N GLY A 10 27.21 58.55 33.24
CA GLY A 10 27.43 58.60 31.78
C GLY A 10 26.71 57.51 30.98
N ASN A 11 25.95 56.62 31.62
CA ASN A 11 25.12 55.63 30.93
C ASN A 11 23.74 56.24 30.65
N THR A 12 23.24 56.15 29.41
CA THR A 12 21.92 56.65 28.99
C THR A 12 20.73 55.86 29.55
N GLY A 13 21.01 54.69 30.15
CA GLY A 13 20.00 53.75 30.63
C GLY A 13 19.35 52.96 29.49
N TYR A 14 18.54 51.98 29.87
CA TYR A 14 17.84 51.07 28.96
C TYR A 14 16.34 51.36 28.92
N LYS A 15 15.98 52.59 28.54
CA LYS A 15 14.59 53.09 28.60
C LYS A 15 13.58 52.27 27.79
N LEU A 16 14.02 51.65 26.69
CA LEU A 16 13.18 50.89 25.77
C LEU A 16 13.25 49.36 26.01
N GLU A 17 14.10 48.89 26.92
CA GLU A 17 14.21 47.45 27.18
C GLU A 17 13.13 47.01 28.18
N TYR A 18 12.13 46.31 27.65
CA TYR A 18 10.94 45.87 28.40
C TYR A 18 11.28 45.03 29.64
N ARG A 19 12.37 44.25 29.62
CA ARG A 19 12.74 43.39 30.76
C ARG A 19 13.02 44.17 32.04
N PHE A 20 13.62 45.37 31.92
CA PHE A 20 13.83 46.21 33.10
C PHE A 20 12.52 46.76 33.66
N HIS A 21 11.58 47.13 32.79
CA HIS A 21 10.25 47.58 33.21
C HIS A 21 9.43 46.45 33.83
N PHE A 22 9.48 45.25 33.25
CA PHE A 22 8.79 44.08 33.79
C PHE A 22 9.34 43.73 35.18
N LEU A 23 10.66 43.68 35.35
CA LEU A 23 11.28 43.41 36.64
C LEU A 23 10.98 44.51 37.67
N LEU A 24 10.93 45.79 37.26
CA LEU A 24 10.47 46.88 38.12
C LEU A 24 9.02 46.65 38.57
N GLY A 25 8.14 46.29 37.64
CA GLY A 25 6.74 45.93 37.93
C GLY A 25 6.64 44.79 38.93
N THR A 26 7.42 43.71 38.76
CA THR A 26 7.44 42.58 39.71
C THR A 26 7.89 42.99 41.10
N ILE A 27 8.91 43.84 41.21
CA ILE A 27 9.39 44.36 42.50
C ILE A 27 8.30 45.19 43.19
N ARG A 28 7.62 46.07 42.43
CA ARG A 28 6.57 46.95 42.94
C ARG A 28 5.27 46.21 43.26
N LEU A 29 4.96 45.13 42.53
CA LEU A 29 3.80 44.29 42.81
C LEU A 29 3.94 43.59 44.17
N GLY A 30 5.18 43.26 44.55
CA GLY A 30 5.49 42.53 45.78
C GLY A 30 5.23 41.03 45.67
N SER A 31 5.51 40.31 46.76
CA SER A 31 5.20 38.89 46.89
C SER A 31 4.76 38.59 48.32
N PHE A 32 4.27 37.37 48.56
CA PHE A 32 3.93 36.92 49.92
C PHE A 32 5.12 37.00 50.90
N GLN A 33 6.35 36.92 50.40
CA GLN A 33 7.58 37.01 51.19
C GLN A 33 8.17 38.43 51.25
N ASN A 34 7.75 39.34 50.37
CA ASN A 34 8.22 40.71 50.33
C ASN A 34 7.05 41.68 50.11
N ASN A 35 6.51 42.14 51.23
CA ASN A 35 5.38 43.07 51.32
C ASN A 35 5.79 44.42 51.93
N SER A 36 7.08 44.79 51.85
CA SER A 36 7.57 46.05 52.43
C SER A 36 6.78 47.22 51.86
N PRO A 37 6.08 48.03 52.69
CA PRO A 37 5.29 49.17 52.23
C PRO A 37 6.12 50.24 51.50
N SER A 38 7.44 50.25 51.70
CA SER A 38 8.37 51.15 51.01
C SER A 38 8.68 50.74 49.57
N ILE A 39 8.42 49.47 49.23
CA ILE A 39 8.73 48.87 47.94
C ILE A 39 7.45 48.56 47.17
N VAL A 40 6.45 48.00 47.84
CA VAL A 40 5.20 47.58 47.22
C VAL A 40 4.30 48.78 46.94
N ASP A 41 3.99 48.95 45.67
CA ASP A 41 3.07 49.96 45.15
C ASP A 41 2.40 49.39 43.90
N LEU A 42 1.12 49.04 44.00
CA LEU A 42 0.38 48.40 42.92
C LEU A 42 0.17 49.33 41.72
N GLY A 43 0.06 50.64 41.94
CA GLY A 43 -0.12 51.62 40.87
C GLY A 43 1.17 51.80 40.07
N GLU A 44 2.32 51.87 40.75
CA GLU A 44 3.63 51.89 40.07
C GLU A 44 3.97 50.55 39.43
N ALA A 45 3.53 49.43 40.00
CA ALA A 45 3.66 48.11 39.39
C ALA A 45 2.90 48.05 38.06
N GLU A 46 1.64 48.47 38.06
CA GLU A 46 0.78 48.55 36.87
C GLU A 46 1.43 49.40 35.78
N LYS A 47 1.87 50.63 36.10
CA LYS A 47 2.56 51.51 35.15
C LYS A 47 3.82 50.87 34.55
N ALA A 48 4.62 50.21 35.38
CA ALA A 48 5.84 49.55 34.93
C ALA A 48 5.52 48.37 33.99
N PHE A 49 4.50 47.56 34.29
CA PHE A 49 4.06 46.49 33.41
C PHE A 49 3.47 47.01 32.08
N LEU A 50 2.72 48.12 32.11
CA LEU A 50 2.25 48.77 30.89
C LEU A 50 3.40 49.32 30.03
N ALA A 51 4.44 49.86 30.66
CA ALA A 51 5.66 50.27 29.95
C ALA A 51 6.36 49.07 29.32
N ALA A 52 6.49 47.95 30.05
CA ALA A 52 7.04 46.71 29.52
C ALA A 52 6.23 46.20 28.32
N ALA A 53 4.90 46.17 28.44
CA ALA A 53 4.00 45.75 27.38
C ALA A 53 4.13 46.65 26.14
N LYS A 54 4.18 47.97 26.33
CA LYS A 54 4.38 48.96 25.26
C LYS A 54 5.67 48.72 24.49
N TYR A 55 6.79 48.49 25.19
CA TYR A 55 8.08 48.32 24.53
C TYR A 55 8.25 46.92 23.91
N ALA A 56 7.57 45.90 24.43
CA ALA A 56 7.60 44.55 23.85
C ALA A 56 6.62 44.35 22.68
N ARG A 57 5.56 45.17 22.55
CA ARG A 57 4.39 44.88 21.70
C ARG A 57 4.71 44.52 20.25
N HIS A 58 5.68 45.19 19.64
CA HIS A 58 6.04 44.97 18.24
C HIS A 58 7.01 43.80 18.06
N ASP A 59 8.06 43.73 18.89
CA ASP A 59 9.14 42.77 18.69
C ASP A 59 8.86 41.41 19.35
N GLN A 60 8.11 41.41 20.44
CA GLN A 60 7.83 40.24 21.28
C GLN A 60 6.37 40.28 21.81
N PRO A 61 5.37 40.07 20.93
CA PRO A 61 3.95 40.17 21.29
C PRO A 61 3.55 39.25 22.44
N ASN A 62 4.12 38.04 22.53
CA ASN A 62 3.84 37.12 23.64
C ASN A 62 4.32 37.68 25.00
N GLU A 63 5.47 38.34 25.03
CA GLU A 63 6.00 38.99 26.24
C GLU A 63 5.21 40.25 26.59
N ALA A 64 4.72 40.98 25.58
CA ALA A 64 3.76 42.06 25.79
C ALA A 64 2.46 41.54 26.40
N GLY A 65 1.95 40.38 25.92
CA GLY A 65 0.80 39.70 26.49
C GLY A 65 0.99 39.33 27.96
N ARG A 66 2.14 38.73 28.32
CA ARG A 66 2.50 38.47 29.73
C ARG A 66 2.56 39.74 30.58
N SER A 67 3.08 40.83 30.01
CA SER A 67 3.17 42.13 30.69
C SER A 67 1.78 42.76 30.90
N PHE A 68 0.89 42.69 29.91
CA PHE A 68 -0.50 43.13 30.05
C PHE A 68 -1.26 42.32 31.10
N LEU A 69 -1.04 41.01 31.16
CA LEU A 69 -1.62 40.15 32.20
C LEU A 69 -1.17 40.58 33.61
N ALA A 70 0.13 40.86 33.77
CA ALA A 70 0.67 41.33 35.05
C ALA A 70 0.13 42.72 35.44
N ALA A 71 -0.03 43.62 34.45
CA ALA A 71 -0.71 44.90 34.66
C ALA A 71 -2.18 44.71 35.07
N GLY A 72 -2.90 43.80 34.41
CA GLY A 72 -4.28 43.46 34.75
C GLY A 72 -4.41 42.89 36.16
N TRP A 73 -3.47 42.05 36.59
CA TRP A 73 -3.41 41.56 37.97
C TRP A 73 -3.14 42.68 38.99
N ALA A 74 -2.25 43.62 38.67
CA ALA A 74 -2.01 44.79 39.51
C ALA A 74 -3.26 45.69 39.61
N ALA A 75 -3.97 45.91 38.50
CA ALA A 75 -5.23 46.65 38.47
C ALA A 75 -6.35 45.94 39.26
N TYR A 76 -6.45 44.62 39.13
CA TYR A 76 -7.37 43.78 39.90
C TYR A 76 -7.13 43.91 41.41
N SER A 77 -5.87 43.82 41.83
CA SER A 77 -5.46 43.95 43.23
C SER A 77 -5.74 45.36 43.80
N GLN A 78 -5.82 46.39 42.95
CA GLN A 78 -6.23 47.74 43.32
C GLN A 78 -7.76 47.92 43.38
N GLY A 79 -8.54 46.92 42.97
CA GLY A 79 -10.00 47.02 42.84
C GLY A 79 -10.47 47.71 41.56
N LYS A 80 -9.57 47.99 40.61
CA LYS A 80 -9.90 48.61 39.31
C LYS A 80 -10.41 47.55 38.32
N ILE A 81 -11.55 46.93 38.64
CA ILE A 81 -12.08 45.77 37.92
C ILE A 81 -12.24 46.00 36.39
N PRO A 82 -12.81 47.13 35.91
CA PRO A 82 -12.94 47.36 34.46
C PRO A 82 -11.61 47.50 33.72
N GLU A 83 -10.60 48.08 34.37
CA GLU A 83 -9.26 48.22 33.80
C GLU A 83 -8.55 46.86 33.75
N ALA A 84 -8.68 46.06 34.81
CA ALA A 84 -8.15 44.70 34.86
C ALA A 84 -8.70 43.81 33.74
N GLU A 85 -10.01 43.88 33.47
CA GLU A 85 -10.66 43.14 32.38
C GLU A 85 -10.03 43.50 31.03
N LYS A 86 -10.01 44.80 30.69
CA LYS A 86 -9.46 45.28 29.43
C LYS A 86 -7.99 44.89 29.24
N LEU A 87 -7.17 45.01 30.28
CA LEU A 87 -5.76 44.62 30.22
C LEU A 87 -5.60 43.12 30.02
N THR A 88 -6.47 42.31 30.63
CA THR A 88 -6.45 40.85 30.46
C THR A 88 -6.92 40.44 29.06
N GLU A 89 -7.90 41.13 28.48
CA GLU A 89 -8.32 40.93 27.09
C GLU A 89 -7.20 41.28 26.09
N GLU A 90 -6.47 42.38 26.33
CA GLU A 90 -5.27 42.71 25.54
C GLU A 90 -4.21 41.61 25.66
N ALA A 91 -4.01 41.03 26.85
CA ALA A 91 -3.10 39.91 27.04
C ALA A 91 -3.50 38.68 26.21
N ILE A 92 -4.80 38.34 26.20
CA ILE A 92 -5.34 37.25 25.38
C ILE A 92 -5.15 37.54 23.89
N SER A 93 -5.40 38.78 23.45
CA SER A 93 -5.26 39.17 22.04
C SER A 93 -3.84 39.02 21.50
N LEU A 94 -2.84 39.30 22.36
CA LEU A 94 -1.42 39.22 22.01
C LEU A 94 -0.84 37.84 22.21
N TYR A 95 -1.38 37.06 23.14
CA TYR A 95 -0.94 35.69 23.41
C TYR A 95 -2.13 34.74 23.65
N PRO A 96 -2.77 34.24 22.59
CA PRO A 96 -3.99 33.40 22.69
C PRO A 96 -3.81 32.03 23.37
N GLU A 97 -2.58 31.57 23.59
CA GLU A 97 -2.27 30.32 24.29
C GLU A 97 -1.90 30.56 25.77
N LEU A 98 -2.01 31.80 26.25
CA LEU A 98 -1.71 32.15 27.64
C LEU A 98 -2.89 31.78 28.57
N GLY A 99 -2.92 30.52 29.02
CA GLY A 99 -3.97 29.99 29.89
C GLY A 99 -4.23 30.83 31.15
N GLU A 100 -3.19 31.43 31.74
CA GLU A 100 -3.32 32.31 32.90
C GLU A 100 -4.18 33.55 32.59
N ALA A 101 -4.12 34.09 31.37
CA ALA A 101 -4.93 35.25 31.01
C ALA A 101 -6.42 34.91 30.93
N TYR A 102 -6.77 33.74 30.40
CA TYR A 102 -8.15 33.25 30.46
C TYR A 102 -8.60 32.99 31.91
N PHE A 103 -7.75 32.41 32.75
CA PHE A 103 -8.06 32.22 34.16
C PHE A 103 -8.31 33.56 34.87
N GLN A 104 -7.47 34.57 34.63
CA GLN A 104 -7.65 35.90 35.22
C GLN A 104 -8.90 36.59 34.70
N LEU A 105 -9.24 36.48 33.41
CA LEU A 105 -10.49 37.02 32.87
C LEU A 105 -11.70 36.35 33.52
N ALA A 106 -11.67 35.02 33.67
CA ALA A 106 -12.71 34.30 34.39
C ALA A 106 -12.84 34.79 35.84
N LYS A 107 -11.72 34.95 36.54
CA LYS A 107 -11.69 35.45 37.91
C LYS A 107 -12.30 36.85 38.03
N ILE A 108 -11.93 37.76 37.14
CA ILE A 108 -12.46 39.13 37.07
C ILE A 108 -13.99 39.12 36.87
N LEU A 109 -14.49 38.29 35.97
CA LEU A 109 -15.92 38.15 35.69
C LEU A 109 -16.69 37.55 36.88
N MET A 110 -16.12 36.53 37.53
CA MET A 110 -16.69 35.94 38.74
C MET A 110 -16.74 36.98 39.88
N HIS A 111 -15.68 37.77 40.06
CA HIS A 111 -15.65 38.85 41.06
C HIS A 111 -16.74 39.90 40.84
N ARG A 112 -17.01 40.26 39.57
CA ARG A 112 -18.08 41.19 39.19
C ARG A 112 -19.50 40.59 39.32
N GLY A 113 -19.59 39.29 39.57
CA GLY A 113 -20.85 38.58 39.69
C GLY A 113 -21.48 38.19 38.35
N ASP A 114 -20.65 37.99 37.33
CA ASP A 114 -21.04 37.54 36.00
C ASP A 114 -20.49 36.13 35.70
N PRO A 115 -21.01 35.09 36.40
CA PRO A 115 -20.50 33.73 36.24
C PRO A 115 -20.80 33.15 34.86
N GLU A 116 -21.90 33.54 34.21
CA GLU A 116 -22.28 33.02 32.90
C GLU A 116 -21.21 33.32 31.84
N ASN A 117 -20.72 34.56 31.81
CA ASN A 117 -19.60 34.92 30.94
C ASN A 117 -18.25 34.43 31.49
N GLY A 118 -18.08 34.33 32.81
CA GLY A 118 -16.84 33.88 33.45
C GLY A 118 -16.50 32.39 33.24
N LEU A 119 -17.50 31.53 33.06
CA LEU A 119 -17.29 30.10 32.81
C LEU A 119 -16.66 29.81 31.43
N LEU A 120 -16.88 30.67 30.43
CA LEU A 120 -16.32 30.53 29.09
C LEU A 120 -14.77 30.63 29.08
N PRO A 121 -14.15 31.69 29.62
CA PRO A 121 -12.70 31.76 29.73
C PRO A 121 -12.17 30.74 30.75
N LEU A 122 -12.91 30.37 31.80
CA LEU A 122 -12.48 29.29 32.70
C LEU A 122 -12.33 27.96 31.95
N ARG A 123 -13.31 27.60 31.11
CA ARG A 123 -13.24 26.41 30.25
C ARG A 123 -11.98 26.44 29.40
N LYS A 124 -11.71 27.57 28.73
CA LYS A 124 -10.54 27.73 27.88
C LYS A 124 -9.22 27.61 28.66
N ALA A 125 -9.15 28.16 29.87
CA ALA A 125 -8.00 28.00 30.75
C ALA A 125 -7.75 26.52 31.08
N VAL A 126 -8.78 25.77 31.47
CA VAL A 126 -8.68 24.33 31.78
C VAL A 126 -8.29 23.49 30.57
N GLU A 127 -8.75 23.86 29.37
CA GLU A 127 -8.34 23.22 28.11
C GLU A 127 -6.86 23.45 27.79
N LEU A 128 -6.31 24.63 28.13
CA LEU A 128 -4.90 24.99 27.90
C LEU A 128 -3.96 24.40 28.97
N ASP A 129 -4.32 24.52 30.26
CA ASP A 129 -3.62 23.86 31.36
C ASP A 129 -4.62 23.34 32.41
N ARG A 130 -4.56 22.03 32.59
CA ARG A 130 -5.33 21.28 33.57
C ARG A 130 -5.30 21.80 35.00
N ASN A 131 -4.19 22.42 35.40
CA ASN A 131 -4.03 22.90 36.77
C ASN A 131 -4.99 24.04 37.11
N TYR A 132 -5.59 24.69 36.10
CA TYR A 132 -6.59 25.73 36.32
C TYR A 132 -7.90 25.22 36.92
N ALA A 133 -8.26 23.95 36.74
CA ALA A 133 -9.43 23.38 37.40
C ALA A 133 -9.23 23.30 38.93
N ILE A 134 -8.02 22.91 39.35
CA ILE A 134 -7.63 22.85 40.77
C ILE A 134 -7.49 24.28 41.32
N LYS A 135 -6.84 25.17 40.57
CA LYS A 135 -6.67 26.58 40.95
C LYS A 135 -8.03 27.25 41.17
N ALA A 136 -8.99 27.06 40.26
CA ALA A 136 -10.35 27.59 40.41
C ALA A 136 -11.05 27.06 41.66
N SER A 137 -10.94 25.76 41.97
CA SER A 137 -11.56 25.19 43.18
C SER A 137 -11.01 25.76 44.50
N SER A 138 -9.82 26.35 44.48
CA SER A 138 -9.15 26.91 45.67
C SER A 138 -9.20 28.44 45.72
N ASP A 139 -9.67 29.11 44.67
CA ASP A 139 -9.67 30.56 44.55
C ASP A 139 -11.01 31.15 45.05
N ASP A 140 -10.91 32.19 45.88
CA ASP A 140 -12.05 32.75 46.63
C ASP A 140 -13.13 33.34 45.71
N ASP A 141 -12.77 33.87 44.54
CA ASP A 141 -13.72 34.49 43.61
C ASP A 141 -14.61 33.44 42.94
N PHE A 142 -14.08 32.23 42.74
CA PHE A 142 -14.83 31.10 42.20
C PHE A 142 -15.68 30.39 43.26
N ARG A 143 -15.29 30.46 44.54
CA ARG A 143 -15.99 29.77 45.65
C ARG A 143 -17.47 30.12 45.73
N ARG A 144 -17.84 31.36 45.39
CA ARG A 144 -19.23 31.82 45.36
C ARG A 144 -20.07 31.11 44.29
N TYR A 145 -19.42 30.57 43.28
CA TYR A 145 -20.00 29.92 42.11
C TYR A 145 -19.57 28.45 41.98
N ASP A 146 -19.22 27.80 43.10
CA ASP A 146 -18.74 26.41 43.13
C ASP A 146 -19.69 25.44 42.42
N LYS A 147 -21.00 25.65 42.52
CA LYS A 147 -21.98 24.79 41.84
C LYS A 147 -21.84 24.89 40.32
N GLN A 148 -21.72 26.10 39.79
CA GLN A 148 -21.55 26.37 38.37
C GLN A 148 -20.21 25.86 37.85
N VAL A 149 -19.13 26.11 38.59
CA VAL A 149 -17.79 25.62 38.24
C VAL A 149 -17.75 24.09 38.25
N ASN A 150 -18.30 23.43 39.27
CA ASN A 150 -18.38 21.98 39.31
C ASN A 150 -19.23 21.41 38.17
N SER A 151 -20.33 22.07 37.82
CA SER A 151 -21.16 21.69 36.67
C SER A 151 -20.39 21.78 35.35
N LEU A 152 -19.63 22.87 35.14
CA LEU A 152 -18.75 23.02 33.98
C LEU A 152 -17.73 21.87 33.90
N ILE A 153 -17.03 21.57 34.99
CA ILE A 153 -16.03 20.50 35.03
C ILE A 153 -16.67 19.12 34.75
N GLN A 154 -17.86 18.86 35.30
CA GLN A 154 -18.61 17.63 35.02
C GLN A 154 -19.05 17.54 33.55
N GLN A 155 -19.49 18.65 32.95
CA GLN A 155 -19.86 18.70 31.54
C GLN A 155 -18.63 18.42 30.66
N MET A 156 -17.51 19.09 30.92
CA MET A 156 -16.23 18.87 30.24
C MET A 156 -15.79 17.41 30.37
N HIS A 157 -15.89 16.81 31.56
CA HIS A 157 -15.63 15.38 31.79
C HIS A 157 -16.48 14.48 30.88
N LYS A 158 -17.80 14.69 30.85
CA LYS A 158 -18.73 13.92 30.03
C LYS A 158 -18.46 14.08 28.54
N GLU A 159 -18.20 15.31 28.07
CA GLU A 159 -17.88 15.60 26.67
C GLU A 159 -16.64 14.84 26.22
N MET A 160 -15.57 14.89 27.03
CA MET A 160 -14.33 14.21 26.70
C MET A 160 -14.44 12.69 26.80
N ARG A 161 -15.22 12.17 27.75
CA ARG A 161 -15.54 10.74 27.85
C ARG A 161 -16.17 10.20 26.59
N GLU A 162 -17.20 10.88 26.07
CA GLU A 162 -17.89 10.44 24.86
C GLU A 162 -16.99 10.59 23.63
N LYS A 163 -16.22 11.68 23.52
CA LYS A 163 -15.22 11.84 22.45
C LYS A 163 -14.18 10.72 22.46
N SER A 164 -13.57 10.43 23.62
CA SER A 164 -12.55 9.38 23.74
C SER A 164 -13.13 8.00 23.46
N LYS A 165 -14.35 7.72 23.92
CA LYS A 165 -15.05 6.46 23.64
C LYS A 165 -15.29 6.28 22.15
N ASN A 166 -15.81 7.30 21.47
CA ASN A 166 -16.06 7.25 20.02
C ASN A 166 -14.76 7.10 19.24
N ALA A 167 -13.70 7.83 19.63
CA ALA A 167 -12.39 7.71 19.00
C ALA A 167 -11.80 6.30 19.14
N LEU A 168 -11.91 5.68 20.33
CA LEU A 168 -11.49 4.30 20.56
C LEU A 168 -12.27 3.31 19.70
N VAL A 169 -13.59 3.41 19.63
CA VAL A 169 -14.43 2.51 18.81
C VAL A 169 -14.05 2.60 17.32
N VAL A 170 -13.86 3.81 16.80
CA VAL A 170 -13.43 4.01 15.40
C VAL A 170 -12.04 3.43 15.16
N LEU A 171 -11.10 3.68 16.08
CA LEU A 171 -9.74 3.18 15.99
C LEU A 171 -9.68 1.66 16.04
N GLU A 172 -10.40 1.03 16.96
CA GLU A 172 -10.50 -0.42 17.08
C GLU A 172 -11.13 -1.04 15.83
N LYS A 173 -12.21 -0.45 15.30
CA LYS A 173 -12.82 -0.90 14.05
C LYS A 173 -11.81 -0.87 12.91
N ASN A 174 -11.06 0.23 12.76
CA ASN A 174 -10.08 0.38 11.69
C ASN A 174 -8.88 -0.56 11.87
N ALA A 175 -8.46 -0.82 13.11
CA ALA A 175 -7.42 -1.80 13.44
C ALA A 175 -7.88 -3.22 13.10
N SER A 176 -9.09 -3.61 13.49
CA SER A 176 -9.68 -4.91 13.13
C SER A 176 -9.86 -5.07 11.62
N GLN A 177 -10.22 -3.99 10.90
CA GLN A 177 -10.28 -4.02 9.44
C GLN A 177 -8.91 -4.27 8.80
N LEU A 178 -7.82 -3.74 9.37
CA LEU A 178 -6.46 -4.01 8.91
C LEU A 178 -6.01 -5.45 9.22
N GLU A 179 -6.41 -6.01 10.36
CA GLU A 179 -6.13 -7.42 10.69
C GLU A 179 -6.94 -8.36 9.77
N ASN A 180 -8.19 -7.98 9.45
CA ASN A 180 -9.09 -8.77 8.62
C ASN A 180 -8.95 -8.50 7.11
N SER A 181 -8.20 -7.47 6.69
CA SER A 181 -7.87 -7.23 5.28
C SER A 181 -6.85 -8.27 4.81
N HIS A 182 -7.29 -9.52 4.74
CA HIS A 182 -6.65 -10.59 4.02
C HIS A 182 -7.02 -10.41 2.55
N VAL A 183 -6.17 -9.76 1.77
CA VAL A 183 -6.27 -9.88 0.32
C VAL A 183 -5.61 -11.21 -0.04
N GLN A 184 -6.42 -12.27 -0.01
CA GLN A 184 -6.04 -13.67 -0.31
C GLN A 184 -4.75 -14.15 0.40
N GLU A 185 -3.59 -14.01 -0.27
CA GLU A 185 -2.26 -14.47 0.15
C GLU A 185 -1.48 -13.43 1.00
N PHE A 186 -2.00 -12.20 1.15
CA PHE A 186 -1.32 -11.09 1.81
C PHE A 186 -1.95 -10.80 3.18
N SER A 187 -1.27 -11.23 4.25
CA SER A 187 -1.62 -10.88 5.63
C SER A 187 -0.83 -9.65 6.08
N SER A 188 -1.49 -8.68 6.70
CA SER A 188 -0.87 -7.47 7.25
C SER A 188 0.24 -7.76 8.26
N ASN A 189 0.11 -8.83 9.05
CA ASN A 189 1.11 -9.28 10.04
C ASN A 189 2.44 -9.73 9.42
N LYS A 190 2.45 -10.08 8.13
CA LYS A 190 3.68 -10.49 7.42
C LYS A 190 4.50 -9.28 6.96
N TYR A 191 3.86 -8.13 6.77
CA TYR A 191 4.47 -6.97 6.09
C TYR A 191 4.70 -5.74 6.98
N ALA A 192 4.17 -5.71 8.21
CA ALA A 192 4.39 -4.60 9.13
C ALA A 192 4.30 -5.02 10.61
N ASP A 193 5.18 -4.44 11.44
CA ASP A 193 5.10 -4.57 12.89
C ASP A 193 3.90 -3.77 13.44
N VAL A 194 2.89 -4.49 13.94
CA VAL A 194 1.68 -3.92 14.55
C VAL A 194 1.84 -3.62 16.04
N THR A 195 2.99 -3.95 16.64
CA THR A 195 3.24 -3.75 18.08
C THR A 195 3.08 -2.30 18.53
N PRO A 196 3.59 -1.27 17.81
CA PRO A 196 3.40 0.13 18.19
C PRO A 196 1.92 0.54 18.21
N LEU A 197 1.13 0.04 17.26
CA LEU A 197 -0.31 0.28 17.19
C LEU A 197 -1.02 -0.32 18.42
N LYS A 198 -0.73 -1.58 18.74
CA LYS A 198 -1.31 -2.28 19.91
C LYS A 198 -0.94 -1.57 21.21
N ASN A 199 0.31 -1.15 21.36
CA ASN A 199 0.76 -0.39 22.53
C ASN A 199 0.02 0.95 22.67
N SER A 200 -0.14 1.70 21.57
CA SER A 200 -0.86 2.97 21.60
C SER A 200 -2.34 2.79 21.94
N ILE A 201 -3.01 1.78 21.38
CA ILE A 201 -4.41 1.45 21.72
C ILE A 201 -4.53 1.06 23.20
N ASN A 202 -3.61 0.25 23.72
CA ASN A 202 -3.61 -0.14 25.13
C ASN A 202 -3.38 1.04 26.07
N ASN A 203 -2.47 1.95 25.72
CA ASN A 203 -2.25 3.20 26.45
C ASN A 203 -3.52 4.08 26.43
N ALA A 204 -4.19 4.19 25.28
CA ALA A 204 -5.44 4.92 25.16
C ALA A 204 -6.53 4.33 26.06
N LYS A 205 -6.69 3.00 26.08
CA LYS A 205 -7.65 2.30 26.95
C LYS A 205 -7.33 2.50 28.42
N LYS A 206 -6.06 2.37 28.81
CA LYS A 206 -5.62 2.56 30.19
C LYS A 206 -5.88 4.00 30.65
N ALA A 207 -5.57 4.98 29.82
CA ALA A 207 -5.83 6.38 30.09
C ALA A 207 -7.33 6.66 30.26
N ALA A 208 -8.17 6.17 29.34
CA ALA A 208 -9.63 6.29 29.45
C ALA A 208 -10.20 5.58 30.70
N GLY A 209 -9.59 4.45 31.09
CA GLY A 209 -9.96 3.67 32.27
C GLY A 209 -9.76 4.41 33.60
N ASN A 210 -8.92 5.46 33.63
CA ASN A 210 -8.74 6.30 34.82
C ASN A 210 -10.02 7.11 35.15
N ASN A 211 -10.98 7.22 34.22
CA ASN A 211 -12.27 7.88 34.41
C ASN A 211 -12.17 9.34 34.90
N THR A 212 -11.11 10.03 34.49
CA THR A 212 -10.88 11.46 34.76
C THR A 212 -10.94 12.24 33.45
N TYR A 213 -11.25 13.54 33.52
CA TYR A 213 -11.25 14.42 32.34
C TYR A 213 -9.91 14.34 31.58
N TYR A 214 -8.80 14.28 32.33
CA TYR A 214 -7.46 14.17 31.76
C TYR A 214 -7.14 12.78 31.20
N GLY A 215 -7.61 11.72 31.85
CA GLY A 215 -7.50 10.37 31.28
C GLY A 215 -8.14 10.26 29.91
N TYR A 216 -9.23 10.99 29.66
CA TYR A 216 -9.86 11.05 28.33
C TYR A 216 -9.09 11.92 27.32
N LEU A 217 -8.48 13.03 27.75
CA LEU A 217 -7.59 13.82 26.88
C LEU A 217 -6.36 13.02 26.46
N ASP A 218 -5.70 12.36 27.42
CA ASP A 218 -4.57 11.46 27.15
C ASP A 218 -5.00 10.32 26.21
N ALA A 219 -6.17 9.73 26.45
CA ALA A 219 -6.71 8.70 25.56
C ALA A 219 -6.90 9.19 24.13
N LEU A 220 -7.40 10.42 23.93
CA LEU A 220 -7.53 11.01 22.60
C LEU A 220 -6.18 11.24 21.93
N SER A 221 -5.18 11.75 22.67
CA SER A 221 -3.83 11.92 22.15
C SER A 221 -3.23 10.57 21.71
N TYR A 222 -3.38 9.52 22.52
CA TYR A 222 -2.97 8.17 22.14
C TYR A 222 -3.76 7.61 20.95
N CYS A 223 -5.03 7.98 20.79
CA CYS A 223 -5.83 7.61 19.62
C CYS A 223 -5.33 8.31 18.34
N GLU A 224 -4.92 9.56 18.43
CA GLU A 224 -4.32 10.30 17.31
C GLU A 224 -2.97 9.69 16.90
N GLN A 225 -2.11 9.40 17.89
CA GLN A 225 -0.85 8.68 17.65
C GLN A 225 -1.10 7.32 17.01
N ALA A 226 -2.06 6.56 17.52
CA ALA A 226 -2.43 5.27 16.96
C ALA A 226 -2.96 5.38 15.52
N ARG A 227 -3.70 6.45 15.19
CA ARG A 227 -4.19 6.72 13.83
C ARG A 227 -3.06 7.00 12.86
N ASP A 228 -2.06 7.79 13.26
CA ASP A 228 -0.85 8.05 12.47
C ASP A 228 -0.05 6.75 12.23
N ILE A 229 0.15 5.94 13.29
CA ILE A 229 0.79 4.63 13.19
C ILE A 229 0.00 3.71 12.24
N LEU A 230 -1.32 3.66 12.38
CA LEU A 230 -2.19 2.85 11.54
C LEU A 230 -2.08 3.24 10.05
N SER A 231 -2.05 4.54 9.75
CA SER A 231 -1.84 5.05 8.40
C SER A 231 -0.51 4.58 7.81
N LYS A 232 0.58 4.70 8.57
CA LYS A 232 1.91 4.24 8.18
C LYS A 232 1.97 2.73 7.93
N ILE A 233 1.37 1.95 8.82
CA ILE A 233 1.28 0.49 8.67
C ILE A 233 0.49 0.13 7.40
N ARG A 234 -0.65 0.78 7.18
CA ARG A 234 -1.49 0.55 6.00
C ARG A 234 -0.74 0.86 4.71
N GLN A 235 -0.03 1.98 4.66
CA GLN A 235 0.79 2.36 3.52
C GLN A 235 1.94 1.36 3.26
N ALA A 236 2.64 0.93 4.30
CA ALA A 236 3.71 -0.06 4.20
C ALA A 236 3.18 -1.42 3.70
N PHE A 237 2.00 -1.83 4.17
CA PHE A 237 1.32 -3.04 3.73
C PHE A 237 1.02 -3.02 2.23
N PHE A 238 0.32 -1.98 1.74
CA PHE A 238 -0.03 -1.89 0.32
C PHE A 238 1.20 -1.81 -0.59
N ASN A 239 2.20 -1.02 -0.21
CA ASN A 239 3.44 -0.92 -0.98
C ASN A 239 4.15 -2.29 -1.10
N SER A 240 4.24 -3.02 0.02
CA SER A 240 4.90 -4.33 0.05
C SER A 240 4.10 -5.40 -0.72
N ALA A 241 2.78 -5.42 -0.56
CA ALA A 241 1.90 -6.35 -1.26
C ALA A 241 1.93 -6.13 -2.78
N ILE A 242 1.82 -4.89 -3.25
CA ILE A 242 1.93 -4.54 -4.67
C ILE A 242 3.31 -4.91 -5.22
N SER A 243 4.39 -4.64 -4.46
CA SER A 243 5.75 -5.01 -4.87
C SER A 243 5.91 -6.52 -5.05
N ASP A 244 5.36 -7.34 -4.15
CA ASP A 244 5.43 -8.81 -4.26
C ASP A 244 4.62 -9.32 -5.47
N VAL A 245 3.42 -8.78 -5.70
CA VAL A 245 2.62 -9.12 -6.89
C VAL A 245 3.36 -8.75 -8.18
N ARG A 246 3.98 -7.56 -8.24
CA ARG A 246 4.80 -7.13 -9.40
C ARG A 246 6.01 -8.03 -9.60
N SER A 247 6.66 -8.47 -8.53
CA SER A 247 7.77 -9.42 -8.62
C SER A 247 7.31 -10.76 -9.20
N LYS A 248 6.17 -11.29 -8.75
CA LYS A 248 5.58 -12.52 -9.30
C LYS A 248 5.22 -12.36 -10.79
N LEU A 249 4.61 -11.23 -11.16
CA LEU A 249 4.30 -10.90 -12.57
C LEU A 249 5.56 -10.86 -13.44
N SER A 250 6.63 -10.22 -12.97
CA SER A 250 7.91 -10.16 -13.68
C SER A 250 8.54 -11.54 -13.86
N ASN A 251 8.41 -12.43 -12.88
CA ASN A 251 8.90 -13.81 -12.97
C ASN A 251 8.10 -14.59 -14.02
N ILE A 252 6.77 -14.50 -14.00
CA ILE A 252 5.90 -15.13 -15.02
C ILE A 252 6.23 -14.61 -16.42
N ASP A 253 6.40 -13.30 -16.59
CA ASP A 253 6.80 -12.70 -17.88
C ASP A 253 8.15 -13.24 -18.36
N SER A 254 9.08 -13.48 -17.43
CA SER A 254 10.38 -14.10 -17.73
C SER A 254 10.24 -15.56 -18.14
N GLU A 255 9.43 -16.35 -17.43
CA GLU A 255 9.15 -17.76 -17.77
C GLU A 255 8.45 -17.89 -19.12
N MET A 256 7.45 -17.06 -19.41
CA MET A 256 6.77 -17.02 -20.70
C MET A 256 7.76 -16.70 -21.84
N ARG A 257 8.68 -15.75 -21.64
CA ARG A 257 9.78 -15.48 -22.60
C ARG A 257 10.71 -16.67 -22.75
N GLY A 258 11.03 -17.37 -21.66
CA GLY A 258 11.83 -18.58 -21.65
C GLY A 258 11.21 -19.71 -22.47
N ILE A 259 9.92 -20.01 -22.26
CA ILE A 259 9.16 -21.04 -23.00
C ILE A 259 9.07 -20.67 -24.49
N LYS A 260 8.88 -19.39 -24.81
CA LYS A 260 8.86 -18.89 -26.19
C LYS A 260 10.20 -19.12 -26.89
N ASN A 261 11.31 -18.90 -26.18
CA ASN A 261 12.67 -18.99 -26.71
C ASN A 261 13.32 -20.38 -26.54
N SER A 262 12.67 -21.35 -25.90
CA SER A 262 13.24 -22.68 -25.67
C SER A 262 13.33 -23.49 -26.96
N ASP A 263 14.55 -23.86 -27.35
CA ASP A 263 14.85 -24.71 -28.50
C ASP A 263 14.88 -26.18 -28.07
N MET A 264 13.88 -26.98 -28.49
CA MET A 264 13.66 -28.35 -27.98
C MET A 264 14.60 -29.40 -28.60
N ARG A 265 15.84 -29.04 -28.98
CA ARG A 265 16.77 -29.87 -29.79
C ARG A 265 16.98 -31.31 -29.26
N ALA A 266 16.87 -31.53 -27.95
CA ALA A 266 17.06 -32.84 -27.33
C ALA A 266 15.90 -33.84 -27.55
N THR A 267 14.64 -33.37 -27.54
CA THR A 267 13.44 -34.20 -27.78
C THR A 267 13.25 -34.53 -29.27
N TRP A 268 13.76 -33.66 -30.15
CA TRP A 268 13.83 -33.92 -31.60
C TRP A 268 14.65 -35.18 -31.93
N GLY A 269 15.79 -35.39 -31.27
CA GLY A 269 16.65 -36.54 -31.54
C GLY A 269 15.96 -37.88 -31.29
N TRP A 270 15.18 -37.98 -30.20
CA TRP A 270 14.47 -39.21 -29.85
C TRP A 270 13.26 -39.47 -30.75
N LEU A 271 12.46 -38.43 -31.05
CA LEU A 271 11.29 -38.56 -31.94
C LEU A 271 11.69 -38.92 -33.37
N ILE A 272 12.78 -38.36 -33.88
CA ILE A 272 13.35 -38.73 -35.18
C ILE A 272 13.82 -40.19 -35.15
N ALA A 273 14.50 -40.62 -34.08
CA ALA A 273 14.98 -41.99 -33.95
C ALA A 273 13.83 -43.02 -33.95
N VAL A 274 12.77 -42.78 -33.17
CA VAL A 274 11.58 -43.64 -33.14
C VAL A 274 10.87 -43.65 -34.51
N GLY A 275 10.75 -42.47 -35.14
CA GLY A 275 10.19 -42.33 -36.48
C GLY A 275 10.92 -43.16 -37.54
N VAL A 276 12.25 -43.11 -37.53
CA VAL A 276 13.10 -43.90 -38.43
C VAL A 276 12.90 -45.40 -38.19
N ILE A 277 12.80 -45.84 -36.94
CA ILE A 277 12.59 -47.26 -36.59
C ILE A 277 11.23 -47.76 -37.11
N ILE A 278 10.15 -47.01 -36.85
CA ILE A 278 8.80 -47.38 -37.31
C ILE A 278 8.76 -47.43 -38.84
N SER A 279 9.37 -46.45 -39.51
CA SER A 279 9.44 -46.37 -40.97
C SER A 279 10.20 -47.55 -41.56
N PHE A 280 11.29 -47.96 -40.91
CA PHE A 280 12.07 -49.12 -41.33
C PHE A 280 11.26 -50.41 -41.25
N VAL A 281 10.53 -50.64 -40.16
CA VAL A 281 9.67 -51.84 -39.99
C VAL A 281 8.55 -51.87 -41.03
N LEU A 282 7.84 -50.76 -41.22
CA LEU A 282 6.79 -50.64 -42.24
C LEU A 282 7.35 -50.85 -43.64
N SER A 283 8.53 -50.30 -43.90
CA SER A 283 9.19 -50.41 -45.18
C SER A 283 9.61 -51.85 -45.51
N VAL A 284 10.11 -52.61 -44.55
CA VAL A 284 10.44 -54.03 -44.75
C VAL A 284 9.18 -54.83 -45.08
N SER A 285 8.07 -54.58 -44.37
CA SER A 285 6.78 -55.22 -44.64
C SER A 285 6.21 -54.88 -46.03
N GLN A 286 6.36 -53.64 -46.49
CA GLN A 286 5.90 -53.25 -47.82
C GLN A 286 6.81 -53.76 -48.93
N CYS A 287 8.12 -53.86 -48.68
CA CYS A 287 9.04 -54.54 -49.59
C CYS A 287 8.68 -56.01 -49.77
N SER A 288 8.37 -56.74 -48.69
CA SER A 288 7.93 -58.14 -48.81
C SER A 288 6.64 -58.26 -49.63
N ASN A 289 5.65 -57.40 -49.37
CA ASN A 289 4.40 -57.38 -50.13
C ASN A 289 4.63 -57.07 -51.62
N MET A 290 5.51 -56.10 -51.93
CA MET A 290 5.85 -55.74 -53.30
C MET A 290 6.62 -56.85 -54.03
N MET A 291 7.55 -57.52 -53.35
CA MET A 291 8.25 -58.68 -53.90
C MET A 291 7.28 -59.83 -54.23
N ASP A 292 6.31 -60.09 -53.37
CA ASP A 292 5.28 -61.09 -53.63
C ASP A 292 4.33 -60.67 -54.76
N ALA A 293 4.02 -59.36 -54.89
CA ALA A 293 3.26 -58.84 -56.03
C ALA A 293 4.03 -59.01 -57.35
N ASN A 294 5.34 -58.71 -57.37
CA ASN A 294 6.20 -58.92 -58.53
C ASN A 294 6.33 -60.41 -58.91
N LYS A 295 6.38 -61.33 -57.93
CA LYS A 295 6.32 -62.78 -58.20
C LYS A 295 5.00 -63.20 -58.84
N ARG A 296 3.87 -62.72 -58.32
CA ARG A 296 2.54 -62.98 -58.92
C ARG A 296 2.46 -62.41 -60.33
N GLN A 297 2.99 -61.22 -60.56
CA GLN A 297 3.05 -60.59 -61.88
C GLN A 297 3.90 -61.40 -62.86
N ALA A 298 5.04 -61.93 -62.42
CA ALA A 298 5.87 -62.83 -63.22
C ALA A 298 5.10 -64.11 -63.61
N GLN A 299 4.33 -64.70 -62.69
CA GLN A 299 3.47 -65.85 -62.98
C GLN A 299 2.36 -65.52 -63.98
N VAL A 300 1.67 -64.38 -63.83
CA VAL A 300 0.64 -63.92 -64.77
C VAL A 300 1.24 -63.68 -66.16
N ARG A 301 2.44 -63.11 -66.22
CA ARG A 301 3.18 -62.92 -67.46
C ARG A 301 3.56 -64.25 -68.10
N GLN A 302 4.05 -65.21 -67.32
CA GLN A 302 4.38 -66.55 -67.82
C GLN A 302 3.13 -67.27 -68.33
N GLN A 303 2.00 -67.20 -67.63
CA GLN A 303 0.73 -67.73 -68.12
C GLN A 303 0.24 -67.05 -69.39
N ALA A 304 0.43 -65.73 -69.53
CA ALA A 304 0.11 -65.01 -70.75
C ALA A 304 1.01 -65.44 -71.93
N PHE A 305 2.30 -65.67 -71.67
CA PHE A 305 3.23 -66.25 -72.63
C PHE A 305 2.86 -67.69 -73.00
N ASP A 306 2.51 -68.53 -72.03
CA ASP A 306 2.13 -69.93 -72.25
C ASP A 306 0.84 -70.02 -73.06
N ARG A 307 -0.15 -69.16 -72.78
CA ARG A 307 -1.38 -69.06 -73.59
C ARG A 307 -1.09 -68.61 -75.01
N MET A 308 -0.24 -67.61 -75.19
CA MET A 308 0.19 -67.16 -76.52
C MET A 308 0.93 -68.27 -77.27
N HIS A 309 1.85 -68.97 -76.61
CA HIS A 309 2.59 -70.09 -77.22
C HIS A 309 1.68 -71.29 -77.51
N ALA A 310 0.69 -71.59 -76.68
CA ALA A 310 -0.30 -72.64 -76.94
C ALA A 310 -1.20 -72.30 -78.14
N ASP A 311 -1.65 -71.05 -78.27
CA ASP A 311 -2.41 -70.58 -79.44
C ASP A 311 -1.56 -70.61 -80.73
N LEU A 312 -0.27 -70.30 -80.64
CA LEU A 312 0.64 -70.42 -81.78
C LEU A 312 0.91 -71.89 -82.15
N ARG A 313 0.96 -72.82 -81.19
CA ARG A 313 1.07 -74.25 -81.48
C ARG A 313 -0.19 -74.80 -82.16
N SER A 314 -1.38 -74.40 -81.72
CA SER A 314 -2.64 -74.81 -82.37
C SER A 314 -2.72 -74.31 -83.81
N LYS A 315 -2.07 -73.18 -84.12
CA LYS A 315 -1.89 -72.63 -85.47
C LYS A 315 -0.73 -73.25 -86.28
N GLY A 316 -0.10 -74.32 -85.79
CA GLY A 316 0.85 -75.15 -86.55
C GLY A 316 2.34 -74.85 -86.34
N TYR A 317 2.72 -73.95 -85.44
CA TYR A 317 4.13 -73.65 -85.15
C TYR A 317 4.73 -74.66 -84.16
N ARG A 318 5.65 -75.53 -84.63
CA ARG A 318 6.26 -76.60 -83.81
C ARG A 318 7.14 -76.08 -82.65
N ASP A 319 7.79 -74.93 -82.81
CA ASP A 319 8.59 -74.31 -81.74
C ASP A 319 8.32 -72.78 -81.66
N PRO A 320 7.32 -72.37 -80.87
CA PRO A 320 6.96 -70.97 -80.71
C PRO A 320 8.01 -70.09 -80.03
N GLY A 321 9.02 -70.67 -79.35
CA GLY A 321 10.00 -69.93 -78.55
C GLY A 321 11.07 -69.22 -79.39
N ARG A 322 11.22 -69.58 -80.66
CA ARG A 322 12.19 -68.98 -81.60
C ARG A 322 11.61 -67.83 -82.44
N LEU A 323 10.33 -67.49 -82.26
CA LEU A 323 9.67 -66.41 -83.02
C LEU A 323 10.08 -65.04 -82.49
N THR A 324 10.36 -64.11 -83.41
CA THR A 324 10.59 -62.70 -83.07
C THR A 324 9.27 -61.98 -82.81
N TRP A 325 9.31 -60.91 -82.00
CA TRP A 325 8.11 -60.14 -81.67
C TRP A 325 7.40 -59.53 -82.88
N ASP A 326 8.13 -59.23 -83.96
CA ASP A 326 7.54 -58.71 -85.21
C ASP A 326 6.74 -59.79 -85.97
N GLN A 327 7.15 -61.06 -85.87
CA GLN A 327 6.43 -62.20 -86.45
C GLN A 327 5.18 -62.56 -85.63
N VAL A 328 5.26 -62.46 -84.31
CA VAL A 328 4.13 -62.70 -83.38
C VAL A 328 3.06 -61.60 -83.52
N ARG A 329 3.45 -60.38 -83.90
CA ARG A 329 2.55 -59.23 -84.10
C ARG A 329 1.55 -59.41 -85.24
N GLN A 330 1.90 -60.17 -86.28
CA GLN A 330 1.00 -60.50 -87.40
C GLN A 330 -0.19 -61.36 -86.96
N HIS A 331 -0.12 -62.00 -85.78
CA HIS A 331 -1.17 -62.85 -85.20
C HIS A 331 -1.97 -62.17 -84.09
N GLY A 332 -1.88 -60.84 -83.96
CA GLY A 332 -2.70 -60.03 -83.03
C GLY A 332 -2.10 -59.83 -81.64
N TYR A 333 -0.91 -60.35 -81.36
CA TYR A 333 -0.21 -60.20 -80.08
C TYR A 333 0.82 -59.07 -80.12
N SER A 334 0.74 -58.10 -79.21
CA SER A 334 1.72 -57.01 -79.09
C SER A 334 2.45 -57.06 -77.76
N LYS A 335 3.75 -56.74 -77.77
CA LYS A 335 4.60 -56.61 -76.58
C LYS A 335 4.05 -55.59 -75.58
N GLU A 336 3.33 -54.58 -76.05
CA GLU A 336 2.72 -53.52 -75.22
C GLU A 336 1.39 -53.94 -74.56
N LYS A 337 0.71 -54.98 -75.10
CA LYS A 337 -0.51 -55.55 -74.51
C LYS A 337 -0.21 -56.63 -73.47
N MET A 338 1.08 -56.93 -73.23
CA MET A 338 1.49 -57.86 -72.19
C MET A 338 1.46 -57.21 -70.81
N PRO A 339 1.23 -58.00 -69.74
CA PRO A 339 1.38 -57.51 -68.38
C PRO A 339 2.77 -56.89 -68.18
N PRO A 340 2.89 -55.72 -67.51
CA PRO A 340 4.17 -55.06 -67.29
C PRO A 340 5.14 -55.96 -66.53
N ALA A 341 6.45 -55.74 -66.75
CA ALA A 341 7.51 -56.59 -66.22
C ALA A 341 7.60 -56.56 -64.69
N GLU A 342 7.31 -55.41 -64.08
CA GLU A 342 7.27 -55.20 -62.65
C GLU A 342 6.07 -54.31 -62.32
N VAL A 343 5.51 -54.51 -61.12
CA VAL A 343 4.44 -53.65 -60.58
C VAL A 343 5.03 -52.42 -59.88
N GLY A 344 6.30 -52.50 -59.47
CA GLY A 344 7.09 -51.40 -58.92
C GLY A 344 8.44 -51.86 -58.35
N SER A 345 9.30 -50.91 -57.98
CA SER A 345 10.63 -51.17 -57.41
C SER A 345 10.56 -51.29 -55.89
N ALA A 346 11.03 -52.41 -55.34
CA ALA A 346 11.14 -52.60 -53.89
C ALA A 346 12.06 -51.53 -53.24
N PHE A 347 13.14 -51.15 -53.93
CA PHE A 347 14.03 -50.08 -53.46
C PHE A 347 13.34 -48.70 -53.47
N GLY A 348 12.57 -48.41 -54.52
CA GLY A 348 11.78 -47.17 -54.60
C GLY A 348 10.70 -47.10 -53.51
N THR A 349 9.96 -48.19 -53.30
CA THR A 349 8.98 -48.32 -52.22
C THR A 349 9.65 -48.13 -50.85
N TRP A 350 10.80 -48.78 -50.63
CA TRP A 350 11.55 -48.64 -49.38
C TRP A 350 11.92 -47.19 -49.07
N PHE A 351 12.48 -46.50 -50.06
CA PHE A 351 12.90 -45.12 -49.93
C PHE A 351 11.73 -44.17 -49.65
N ILE A 352 10.58 -44.39 -50.31
CA ILE A 352 9.37 -43.57 -50.13
C ILE A 352 8.84 -43.68 -48.69
N TYR A 353 8.72 -44.90 -48.14
CA TYR A 353 8.22 -45.09 -46.78
C TYR A 353 9.18 -44.56 -45.71
N LEU A 354 10.49 -44.73 -45.92
CA LEU A 354 11.51 -44.17 -45.03
C LEU A 354 11.47 -42.64 -45.03
N PHE A 355 11.37 -42.01 -46.19
CA PHE A 355 11.28 -40.56 -46.32
C PHE A 355 9.98 -40.01 -45.70
N LEU A 356 8.83 -40.62 -46.04
CA LEU A 356 7.53 -40.20 -45.52
C LEU A 356 7.46 -40.29 -44.00
N GLY A 357 7.98 -41.36 -43.41
CA GLY A 357 7.92 -41.52 -41.96
C GLY A 357 8.84 -40.57 -41.21
N VAL A 358 10.02 -40.22 -41.74
CA VAL A 358 10.84 -39.12 -41.18
C VAL A 358 10.09 -37.79 -41.23
N VAL A 359 9.47 -37.45 -42.36
CA VAL A 359 8.69 -36.22 -42.52
C VAL A 359 7.50 -36.19 -41.56
N ILE A 360 6.75 -37.28 -41.45
CA ILE A 360 5.59 -37.39 -40.55
C ILE A 360 6.03 -37.26 -39.09
N SER A 361 7.12 -37.91 -38.67
CA SER A 361 7.64 -37.80 -37.30
C SER A 361 8.11 -36.39 -36.96
N VAL A 362 8.70 -35.68 -37.92
CA VAL A 362 9.05 -34.25 -37.76
C VAL A 362 7.81 -33.38 -37.59
N ILE A 363 6.76 -33.62 -38.39
CA ILE A 363 5.49 -32.88 -38.30
C ILE A 363 4.78 -33.17 -36.97
N LEU A 364 4.65 -34.44 -36.58
CA LEU A 364 4.01 -34.83 -35.32
C LEU A 364 4.77 -34.30 -34.11
N GLY A 365 6.11 -34.32 -34.14
CA GLY A 365 6.95 -33.72 -33.10
C GLY A 365 6.75 -32.21 -32.98
N ASN A 366 6.65 -31.49 -34.11
CA ASN A 366 6.30 -30.08 -34.15
C ASN A 366 4.92 -29.80 -33.54
N ILE A 367 3.91 -30.59 -33.90
CA ILE A 367 2.53 -30.44 -33.39
C ILE A 367 2.48 -30.71 -31.89
N ALA A 368 3.11 -31.79 -31.41
CA ALA A 368 3.14 -32.13 -30.00
C ALA A 368 3.87 -31.06 -29.16
N ASN A 369 4.99 -30.54 -29.64
CA ASN A 369 5.71 -29.43 -29.02
C ASN A 369 4.86 -28.14 -28.98
N ALA A 370 4.22 -27.79 -30.09
CA ALA A 370 3.32 -26.64 -30.15
C ALA A 370 2.15 -26.78 -29.18
N ALA A 371 1.60 -28.00 -29.03
CA ALA A 371 0.54 -28.30 -28.08
C ALA A 371 1.01 -28.19 -26.61
N GLN A 372 2.19 -28.72 -26.28
CA GLN A 372 2.76 -28.63 -24.93
C GLN A 372 3.06 -27.17 -24.55
N LYS A 373 3.76 -26.43 -25.41
CA LYS A 373 4.04 -24.99 -25.19
C LYS A 373 2.77 -24.19 -25.04
N LYS A 374 1.74 -24.49 -25.83
CA LYS A 374 0.43 -23.82 -25.72
C LYS A 374 -0.25 -24.12 -24.37
N SER A 375 -0.16 -25.34 -23.86
CA SER A 375 -0.69 -25.70 -22.54
C SER A 375 0.01 -24.94 -21.43
N GLU A 376 1.34 -25.03 -21.35
CA GLU A 376 2.16 -24.34 -20.33
C GLU A 376 1.96 -22.82 -20.39
N MET A 377 1.91 -22.24 -21.60
CA MET A 377 1.66 -20.81 -21.80
C MET A 377 0.25 -20.42 -21.34
N SER A 378 -0.77 -21.26 -21.58
CA SER A 378 -2.14 -20.97 -21.15
C SER A 378 -2.34 -20.97 -19.63
N ASP A 379 -1.59 -21.81 -18.91
CA ASP A 379 -1.62 -21.84 -17.44
C ASP A 379 -0.96 -20.60 -16.86
N LEU A 380 0.20 -20.20 -17.39
CA LEU A 380 0.90 -18.96 -17.01
C LEU A 380 0.09 -17.70 -17.34
N GLU A 381 -0.57 -17.64 -18.50
CA GLU A 381 -1.46 -16.51 -18.86
C GLU A 381 -2.65 -16.37 -17.90
N ARG A 382 -3.20 -17.49 -17.43
CA ARG A 382 -4.29 -17.51 -16.45
C ARG A 382 -3.80 -16.97 -15.10
N GLU A 383 -2.62 -17.39 -14.65
CA GLU A 383 -2.03 -16.90 -13.41
C GLU A 383 -1.64 -15.43 -13.49
N GLN A 384 -1.05 -14.99 -14.61
CA GLN A 384 -0.74 -13.59 -14.87
C GLN A 384 -2.01 -12.71 -14.82
N SER A 385 -3.10 -13.17 -15.44
CA SER A 385 -4.39 -12.48 -15.41
C SER A 385 -4.97 -12.38 -14.00
N ARG A 386 -4.86 -13.46 -13.22
CA ARG A 386 -5.26 -13.49 -11.80
C ARG A 386 -4.47 -12.46 -10.97
N LEU A 387 -3.14 -12.42 -11.14
CA LEU A 387 -2.28 -11.48 -10.40
C LEU A 387 -2.49 -10.02 -10.80
N LYS A 388 -2.70 -9.72 -12.09
CA LYS A 388 -3.05 -8.36 -12.54
C LYS A 388 -4.36 -7.87 -11.92
N LYS A 389 -5.35 -8.75 -11.78
CA LYS A 389 -6.60 -8.42 -11.09
C LYS A 389 -6.36 -8.06 -9.62
N ILE A 390 -5.54 -8.86 -8.93
CA ILE A 390 -5.16 -8.60 -7.53
C ILE A 390 -4.38 -7.28 -7.40
N GLU A 391 -3.46 -6.98 -8.32
CA GLU A 391 -2.74 -5.69 -8.33
C GLU A 391 -3.71 -4.51 -8.47
N GLY A 392 -4.71 -4.63 -9.36
CA GLY A 392 -5.77 -3.62 -9.52
C GLY A 392 -6.60 -3.43 -8.26
N GLU A 393 -7.07 -4.52 -7.65
CA GLU A 393 -7.83 -4.49 -6.39
C GLU A 393 -7.02 -3.85 -5.25
N LEU A 394 -5.72 -4.19 -5.11
CA LEU A 394 -4.82 -3.58 -4.13
C LEU A 394 -4.59 -2.09 -4.39
N GLY A 395 -4.44 -1.69 -5.65
CA GLY A 395 -4.28 -0.29 -6.04
C GLY A 395 -5.52 0.56 -5.74
N GLU A 396 -6.71 0.07 -6.05
CA GLU A 396 -7.97 0.74 -5.70
C GLU A 396 -8.14 0.88 -4.18
N LEU A 397 -7.83 -0.17 -3.42
CA LEU A 397 -7.87 -0.12 -1.97
C LEU A 397 -6.84 0.84 -1.39
N GLN A 398 -5.65 0.96 -1.99
CA GLN A 398 -4.63 1.92 -1.57
C GLN A 398 -5.06 3.38 -1.80
N ILE A 399 -5.78 3.67 -2.89
CA ILE A 399 -6.31 5.01 -3.19
C ILE A 399 -7.43 5.39 -2.22
N ASN A 400 -8.26 4.44 -1.83
CA ASN A 400 -9.42 4.64 -0.95
C ASN A 400 -9.07 4.58 0.55
N ALA A 401 -7.81 4.29 0.90
CA ALA A 401 -7.28 4.03 2.23
C ALA A 401 -6.67 5.26 2.89
#